data_AF-A0AAJ4TCW7-F1
#
_entry.id   AF-A0AAJ4TCW7-F1
#
_cell.length_a   1.000
_cell.length_b   1.000
_cell.length_c   1.000
_cell.angle_alpha   90.00
_cell.angle_beta   90.00
_cell.angle_gamma   90.00
#
_symmetry.space_group_name_H-M   'P 1'
#
loop_
_entity.id
_entity.type
_entity.pdbx_description
1 polymer ?
#
loop_
_entity_poly.entity_id
_entity_poly.type
_entity_poly.pdbx_seq_one_letter_code
_entity_poly.pdbx_strand_id
1 'polypeptide(L)'
;MAITPNVFVSKRQSDLIPMPQVMATASGIAELVLPVLLVFGLFTRYSALGLLVMTAVIQLTVPDGWANFHLPWAAMALTLVVYGGGRIAIDYFVKLRRDSLI
;
A
#
# COMPACT_ATOMS: atom_id res chain seq x y z
N MET A 1 28.89 2.62 23.13
CA MET A 1 28.03 3.10 22.03
C MET A 1 26.95 2.05 21.80
N ALA A 2 25.89 2.09 22.61
CA ALA A 2 24.78 1.15 22.50
C ALA A 2 23.81 1.69 21.46
N ILE A 3 23.63 0.95 20.37
CA ILE A 3 22.59 1.22 19.38
C ILE A 3 21.27 0.88 20.07
N THR A 4 20.57 1.88 20.61
CA THR A 4 19.20 1.73 21.07
C THR A 4 18.34 1.41 19.85
N PRO A 5 17.70 0.23 19.73
CA PRO A 5 16.89 -0.10 18.55
C PRO A 5 15.51 0.57 18.56
N ASN A 6 15.27 1.54 19.46
CA ASN A 6 13.93 2.05 19.76
C ASN A 6 13.68 3.42 19.13
N VAL A 7 13.66 3.49 17.78
CA VAL A 7 13.34 4.75 17.12
C VAL A 7 11.83 5.01 16.99
N PHE A 8 10.92 4.05 17.13
CA PHE A 8 9.55 4.30 16.63
C PHE A 8 8.31 4.01 17.48
N VAL A 9 8.38 3.52 18.72
CA VAL A 9 7.13 3.33 19.50
C VAL A 9 7.36 3.65 20.97
N SER A 10 6.85 4.80 21.42
CA SER A 10 6.72 5.04 22.87
C SER A 10 5.71 4.04 23.44
N LYS A 11 5.93 3.54 24.67
CA LYS A 11 5.08 2.53 25.31
C LYS A 11 3.56 2.89 25.28
N ARG A 12 3.25 4.19 25.30
CA ARG A 12 1.87 4.71 25.16
C ARG A 12 1.23 4.46 23.79
N GLN A 13 2.03 4.46 22.72
CA GLN A 13 1.56 4.22 21.34
C GLN A 13 1.34 2.73 21.09
N SER A 14 2.15 1.84 21.70
CA SER A 14 1.98 0.38 21.58
C SER A 14 0.74 -0.14 22.29
N ASP A 15 0.31 0.51 23.37
CA ASP A 15 -0.84 0.06 24.18
C ASP A 15 -2.18 0.30 23.47
N LEU A 16 -2.20 1.16 22.44
CA LEU A 16 -3.39 1.52 21.66
C LEU A 16 -3.60 0.61 20.43
N ILE A 17 -2.60 -0.20 20.06
CA ILE A 17 -2.59 -0.97 18.82
C ILE A 17 -2.67 -2.46 19.16
N PRO A 18 -3.69 -3.21 18.70
CA PRO A 18 -3.75 -4.65 18.92
C PRO A 18 -2.57 -5.33 18.21
N MET A 19 -1.71 -6.04 18.97
CA MET A 19 -0.52 -6.74 18.46
C MET A 19 0.49 -5.83 17.70
N PRO A 20 1.17 -4.90 18.39
CA PRO A 20 1.99 -3.87 17.76
C PRO A 20 3.16 -4.42 16.94
N GLN A 21 3.77 -5.53 17.34
CA GLN A 21 4.85 -6.15 16.57
C GLN A 21 4.37 -6.74 15.24
N VAL A 22 3.18 -7.34 15.21
CA VAL A 22 2.61 -7.92 14.00
C VAL A 22 2.22 -6.81 13.03
N MET A 23 1.57 -5.76 13.53
CA MET A 23 1.16 -4.63 12.70
C MET A 23 2.37 -3.85 12.14
N ALA A 24 3.42 -3.65 12.95
CA ALA A 24 4.65 -3.00 12.48
C ALA A 24 5.36 -3.82 11.39
N THR A 25 5.46 -5.14 11.58
CA THR A 25 6.08 -6.03 10.59
C THR A 25 5.26 -6.10 9.31
N ALA A 26 3.93 -6.22 9.42
CA ALA A 26 3.03 -6.23 8.28
C ALA A 26 3.08 -4.90 7.50
N SER A 27 3.11 -3.77 8.20
CA SER A 27 3.26 -2.44 7.59
C SER A 27 4.56 -2.32 6.80
N GLY A 28 5.69 -2.73 7.38
CA GLY A 28 6.99 -2.66 6.70
C GLY A 28 7.07 -3.56 5.47
N ILE A 29 6.47 -4.75 5.52
CA ILE A 29 6.38 -5.63 4.33
C ILE A 29 5.47 -5.00 3.26
N ALA A 30 4.30 -4.50 3.66
CA ALA A 30 3.34 -3.88 2.73
C ALA A 30 3.92 -2.65 2.02
N GLU A 31 4.70 -1.83 2.73
CA GLU A 31 5.35 -0.63 2.21
C GLU A 31 6.30 -0.92 1.05
N LEU A 32 6.94 -2.09 1.04
CA LEU A 32 7.85 -2.49 -0.03
C LEU A 32 7.13 -3.31 -1.11
N VAL A 33 6.29 -4.26 -0.70
CA VAL A 33 5.68 -5.22 -1.61
C VAL A 33 4.59 -4.59 -2.49
N LEU A 34 3.71 -3.76 -1.92
CA LEU A 34 2.60 -3.17 -2.66
C LEU A 34 3.05 -2.24 -3.81
N PRO A 35 3.95 -1.27 -3.60
CA PRO A 35 4.39 -0.41 -4.70
C PRO A 35 5.24 -1.17 -5.73
N VAL A 36 6.04 -2.16 -5.31
CA VAL A 36 6.79 -3.01 -6.25
C VAL A 36 5.82 -3.77 -7.16
N LEU A 37 4.81 -4.44 -6.60
CA LEU A 37 3.79 -5.14 -7.38
C LEU A 37 3.01 -4.20 -8.31
N LEU A 38 2.70 -2.99 -7.83
CA LEU A 38 2.02 -1.96 -8.62
C LEU A 38 2.87 -1.49 -9.81
N VAL A 39 4.16 -1.23 -9.60
CA VAL A 39 5.10 -0.79 -10.65
C VAL A 39 5.30 -1.87 -11.70
N PHE A 40 5.40 -3.13 -11.27
CA PHE A 40 5.47 -4.26 -12.21
C PHE A 40 4.13 -4.55 -12.91
N GLY A 41 3.03 -3.91 -12.49
CA GLY A 41 1.72 -4.07 -13.11
C GLY A 41 1.21 -5.50 -13.05
N LEU A 42 1.55 -6.23 -11.98
CA LEU A 42 1.06 -7.57 -11.67
C LEU A 42 -0.11 -7.40 -10.70
N PHE A 43 -1.31 -7.86 -11.07
CA PHE A 43 -2.52 -7.69 -10.26
C PHE A 43 -2.77 -6.23 -9.83
N THR A 44 -2.65 -5.30 -10.79
CA THR A 44 -2.59 -3.85 -10.51
C THR A 44 -3.76 -3.34 -9.67
N ARG A 45 -4.97 -3.91 -9.86
CA ARG A 45 -6.16 -3.58 -9.06
C ARG A 45 -6.06 -4.04 -7.60
N TYR A 46 -5.49 -5.22 -7.35
CA TYR A 46 -5.33 -5.76 -6.00
C TYR A 46 -4.23 -5.03 -5.23
N SER A 47 -3.12 -4.68 -5.89
CA SER A 47 -2.07 -3.86 -5.30
C SER A 47 -2.58 -2.45 -4.97
N ALA A 48 -3.36 -1.84 -5.86
CA ALA A 48 -4.00 -0.55 -5.61
C ALA A 48 -5.02 -0.59 -4.47
N LEU A 49 -5.80 -1.67 -4.34
CA LEU A 49 -6.67 -1.90 -3.18
C LEU A 49 -5.86 -2.01 -1.88
N GLY A 50 -4.73 -2.72 -1.90
CA GLY A 50 -3.82 -2.80 -0.74
C GLY A 50 -3.31 -1.42 -0.32
N LEU A 51 -2.93 -0.57 -1.27
CA LEU A 51 -2.50 0.80 -0.99
C LEU A 51 -3.62 1.69 -0.43
N LEU A 52 -4.87 1.50 -0.90
CA LEU A 52 -6.03 2.17 -0.31
C LEU A 52 -6.27 1.77 1.13
N VAL A 53 -6.22 0.47 1.44
CA VAL A 53 -6.36 -0.04 2.81
C VAL A 53 -5.27 0.52 3.71
N MET A 54 -4.02 0.53 3.23
CA MET A 54 -2.90 1.12 3.97
C MET A 54 -3.10 2.61 4.23
N THR A 55 -3.55 3.37 3.23
CA THR A 55 -3.88 4.79 3.38
C THR A 55 -5.00 5.02 4.41
N ALA A 56 -6.02 4.15 4.43
CA ALA A 56 -7.10 4.21 5.42
C ALA A 56 -6.59 3.92 6.84
N VAL A 57 -5.71 2.92 7.02
CA VAL A 57 -5.08 2.64 8.32
C VAL A 57 -4.25 3.83 8.79
N ILE A 58 -3.45 4.43 7.91
CA ILE A 58 -2.65 5.62 8.25
C ILE A 58 -3.57 6.76 8.70
N GLN A 59 -4.65 7.05 7.98
CA GLN A 59 -5.60 8.10 8.38
C GLN A 59 -6.20 7.88 9.78
N LEU A 60 -6.49 6.63 10.15
CA LEU A 60 -7.02 6.32 11.49
C LEU A 60 -5.97 6.51 12.60
N THR A 61 -4.68 6.39 12.28
CA THR A 61 -3.57 6.54 13.24
C THR A 61 -2.97 7.93 13.30
N VAL A 62 -2.99 8.68 12.19
CA VAL A 62 -2.37 10.01 12.03
C VAL A 62 -3.32 10.91 11.24
N PRO A 63 -4.32 11.55 11.86
CA PRO A 63 -5.35 12.29 11.13
C PRO A 63 -4.87 13.61 10.50
N ASP A 64 -3.73 14.15 10.96
CA ASP A 64 -3.21 15.47 10.56
C ASP A 64 -2.75 15.54 9.08
N GLY A 65 -2.60 14.38 8.42
CA GLY A 65 -2.15 14.26 7.03
C GLY A 65 -3.27 14.26 5.98
N TRP A 66 -4.54 14.40 6.37
CA TRP A 66 -5.69 14.15 5.48
C TRP A 66 -5.67 14.93 4.16
N ALA A 67 -5.60 16.26 4.23
CA ALA A 67 -5.68 17.12 3.04
C ALA A 67 -4.42 17.09 2.17
N ASN A 68 -3.25 16.96 2.81
CA ASN A 68 -1.96 17.12 2.14
C ASN A 68 -1.42 15.80 1.56
N PHE A 69 -1.75 14.66 2.16
CA PHE A 69 -1.14 13.38 1.81
C PHE A 69 -2.17 12.28 1.53
N HIS A 70 -3.11 12.04 2.44
CA HIS A 70 -3.99 10.87 2.35
C HIS A 70 -5.01 10.98 1.22
N LEU A 71 -5.60 12.16 1.01
CA LEU A 71 -6.52 12.40 -0.11
C LEU A 71 -5.83 12.21 -1.47
N PRO A 72 -4.66 12.82 -1.76
CA PRO A 72 -3.94 12.56 -3.00
C PRO A 72 -3.58 11.08 -3.19
N TRP A 73 -3.06 10.40 -2.17
CA TRP A 73 -2.69 8.99 -2.26
C TRP A 73 -3.92 8.10 -2.49
N ALA A 74 -5.01 8.34 -1.76
CA ALA A 74 -6.25 7.63 -1.94
C ALA A 74 -6.84 7.88 -3.32
N ALA A 75 -6.80 9.11 -3.84
CA ALA A 75 -7.28 9.41 -5.18
C ALA A 75 -6.51 8.64 -6.25
N MET A 76 -5.18 8.62 -6.18
CA MET A 76 -4.33 7.87 -7.11
C MET A 76 -4.54 6.35 -7.00
N ALA A 77 -4.65 5.82 -5.78
CA ALA A 77 -4.90 4.39 -5.61
C ALA A 77 -6.32 4.02 -6.10
N LEU A 78 -7.33 4.86 -5.85
CA LEU A 78 -8.70 4.65 -6.30
C LEU A 78 -8.81 4.69 -7.83
N THR A 79 -8.12 5.60 -8.51
CA THR A 79 -8.12 5.61 -9.97
C THR A 79 -7.52 4.31 -10.52
N LEU A 80 -6.46 3.78 -9.92
CA LEU A 80 -5.88 2.49 -10.33
C LEU A 80 -6.80 1.29 -10.02
N VAL A 81 -7.62 1.35 -8.96
CA VAL A 81 -8.64 0.33 -8.70
C VAL A 81 -9.75 0.37 -9.77
N VAL A 82 -10.26 1.56 -10.10
CA VAL A 82 -11.36 1.75 -11.06
C VAL A 82 -10.91 1.48 -12.50
N TYR A 83 -9.82 2.09 -12.94
CA TYR A 83 -9.37 2.05 -14.33
C TYR A 83 -8.35 0.94 -14.60
N GLY A 84 -7.65 0.41 -13.58
CA GLY A 84 -6.57 -0.57 -13.74
C GLY A 84 -5.24 0.03 -14.19
N GLY A 85 -4.22 -0.81 -14.36
CA GLY A 85 -2.85 -0.39 -14.73
C GLY A 85 -2.61 0.02 -16.19
N GLY A 86 -3.66 0.00 -17.02
CA GLY A 86 -3.58 0.40 -18.43
C GLY A 86 -2.64 -0.46 -19.29
N ARG A 87 -2.25 0.09 -20.46
CA ARG A 87 -1.45 -0.60 -21.50
C ARG A 87 0.01 -0.88 -21.13
N ILE A 88 0.49 -0.31 -20.02
CA ILE A 88 1.88 -0.41 -19.55
C ILE A 88 2.03 -1.55 -18.54
N ALA A 89 0.92 -1.99 -17.90
CA ALA A 89 0.94 -3.10 -16.96
C ALA A 89 1.19 -4.45 -17.65
N ILE A 90 1.99 -5.31 -17.01
CA ILE A 90 2.21 -6.69 -17.46
C ILE A 90 0.86 -7.45 -17.57
N ASP A 91 -0.10 -7.15 -16.69
CA ASP A 91 -1.47 -7.65 -16.74
C ASP A 91 -2.15 -7.44 -18.12
N TYR A 92 -1.87 -6.33 -18.80
CA TYR A 92 -2.43 -6.02 -20.12
C TYR A 92 -1.78 -6.87 -21.22
N PHE A 93 -0.47 -7.09 -21.16
CA PHE A 93 0.25 -7.94 -22.11
C PHE A 93 -0.17 -9.42 -22.00
N VAL A 94 -0.43 -9.92 -20.80
CA VAL A 94 -0.94 -11.29 -20.59
C VAL A 94 -2.34 -11.45 -21.18
N LYS A 95 -3.21 -10.45 -21.00
CA LYS A 95 -4.57 -10.48 -21.56
C LYS A 95 -4.56 -10.42 -23.09
N LEU A 96 -3.77 -9.52 -23.68
CA LEU A 96 -3.63 -9.36 -25.13
C LEU A 96 -3.04 -10.62 -25.80
N ARG A 97 -2.09 -11.30 -25.14
CA ARG A 97 -1.53 -12.58 -25.64
C ARG A 97 -2.56 -13.71 -25.62
N ARG A 98 -3.44 -13.75 -24.63
CA ARG A 98 -4.48 -14.77 -24.55
C ARG A 98 -5.53 -14.60 -25.66
N ASP A 99 -5.92 -13.36 -25.95
CA ASP A 99 -6.94 -13.03 -26.94
C ASP A 99 -6.45 -13.24 -28.40
N SER A 100 -5.15 -13.40 -28.62
CA SER A 100 -4.54 -13.67 -29.94
C SER A 100 -4.28 -15.16 -30.21
N LEU A 101 -4.53 -16.03 -29.23
CA LEU A 101 -4.39 -17.49 -29.34
C LEU A 101 -5.74 -18.21 -29.45
N ILE A 102 -6.84 -17.47 -29.62
CA ILE A 102 -8.22 -17.92 -29.81
C ILE A 102 -8.73 -17.35 -31.13
#